data_AF-A0A923WU58-F1
#
_entry.id   AF-A0A923WU58-F1
#
_cell.length_a   1.000
_cell.length_b   1.000
_cell.length_c   1.000
_cell.angle_alpha   90.00
_cell.angle_beta   90.00
_cell.angle_gamma   90.00
#
_symmetry.space_group_name_H-M   'P 1'
#
loop_
_entity.id
_entity.type
_entity.pdbx_description
1 polymer ?
#
loop_
_entity_poly.entity_id
_entity_poly.type
_entity_poly.pdbx_seq_one_letter_code
_entity_poly.pdbx_strand_id
1 'polypeptide(L)' 'MEIFGVPLPAMMSQLLLGLVNGSFYAMLSLGLAVIFGLLNVINFSHGALYMVGAFLAFIGVTTLGLNYWVMLLVA' A
#
# COMPACT_ATOMS: atom_id res chain seq x y z
N MET A 1 -35.31 17.87 -12.14
CA MET A 1 -35.45 17.08 -13.39
C MET A 1 -35.02 15.66 -13.03
N GLU A 2 -35.94 14.71 -13.09
CA GLU A 2 -35.66 13.32 -12.78
C GLU A 2 -35.49 12.54 -14.07
N ILE A 3 -34.47 11.70 -14.12
CA ILE A 3 -34.20 10.80 -15.24
C ILE A 3 -34.26 9.38 -14.69
N PHE A 4 -35.06 8.51 -15.31
CA PHE A 4 -35.29 7.13 -14.86
C PHE A 4 -35.78 6.98 -13.41
N GLY A 5 -36.50 7.98 -12.88
CA GLY A 5 -36.96 7.99 -11.47
C GLY A 5 -35.86 8.28 -10.46
N VAL A 6 -34.71 8.78 -10.90
CA VAL A 6 -33.60 9.21 -10.06
C VAL A 6 -33.34 10.72 -10.28
N PRO A 7 -33.09 11.50 -9.22
CA PRO A 7 -32.73 12.89 -9.34
C PRO A 7 -31.43 13.07 -10.14
N LEU A 8 -31.42 13.98 -11.12
CA LEU A 8 -30.21 14.30 -11.91
C LEU A 8 -28.97 14.60 -11.05
N PRO A 9 -29.06 15.34 -9.92
CA PRO A 9 -27.92 15.57 -9.04
C PRO A 9 -27.34 14.28 -8.45
N ALA A 10 -28.17 13.29 -8.12
CA ALA A 10 -27.75 12.01 -7.56
C ALA A 10 -27.00 11.15 -8.60
N MET A 11 -27.43 11.18 -9.86
CA MET A 11 -26.72 10.50 -10.95
C MET A 11 -25.35 11.13 -11.20
N MET A 12 -25.26 12.47 -11.19
CA MET A 12 -24.01 13.19 -11.35
C MET A 12 -23.03 12.91 -10.20
N SER A 13 -23.52 12.82 -8.95
CA SER A 13 -22.67 12.43 -7.82
C SER A 13 -22.17 11.00 -7.94
N GLN A 14 -22.97 10.05 -8.43
CA GLN A 14 -22.55 8.67 -8.62
C GLN A 14 -21.46 8.55 -9.69
N LEU A 15 -21.59 9.30 -10.78
CA LEU A 15 -20.58 9.36 -11.84
C LEU A 15 -19.27 9.97 -11.33
N LEU A 16 -19.34 11.05 -10.53
CA LEU A 16 -18.17 11.65 -9.90
C LEU A 16 -17.49 10.68 -8.93
N LEU A 17 -18.25 9.95 -8.11
CA LEU A 17 -17.72 8.92 -7.20
C LEU A 17 -17.03 7.79 -7.96
N GLY A 18 -17.63 7.32 -9.05
CA GLY A 18 -17.01 6.34 -9.95
C GLY A 18 -15.70 6.84 -10.53
N LEU A 19 -15.65 8.10 -10.96
CA LEU A 19 -14.44 8.72 -11.50
C LEU A 19 -13.34 8.87 -10.45
N VAL A 20 -13.69 9.30 -9.23
CA VAL A 20 -12.75 9.45 -8.11
C VAL A 20 -12.18 8.11 -7.68
N ASN A 21 -13.01 7.09 -7.54
CA ASN A 21 -12.54 5.75 -7.17
C ASN A 21 -11.69 5.15 -8.30
N GLY A 22 -12.13 5.30 -9.55
CA GLY A 22 -11.39 4.85 -10.72
C GLY A 22 -10.01 5.50 -10.84
N SER A 23 -9.92 6.82 -10.63
CA SER A 23 -8.64 7.55 -10.67
C SER A 23 -7.73 7.18 -9.50
N PHE A 24 -8.27 6.94 -8.31
CA PHE A 24 -7.51 6.43 -7.18
C PHE A 24 -6.86 5.08 -7.47
N TYR A 25 -7.62 4.13 -8.01
CA TYR A 25 -7.09 2.82 -8.40
C TYR A 25 -6.10 2.91 -9.59
N ALA A 26 -6.36 3.78 -10.56
CA ALA A 26 -5.45 4.01 -11.67
C ALA A 26 -4.10 4.58 -11.19
N MET A 27 -4.11 5.54 -10.26
CA MET A 27 -2.88 6.10 -9.69
C MET A 27 -2.11 5.07 -8.84
N LEU A 28 -2.79 4.25 -8.05
CA LEU A 28 -2.14 3.15 -7.30
C LEU A 28 -1.44 2.17 -8.24
N SER A 29 -2.13 1.74 -9.30
CA SER A 29 -1.58 0.85 -10.31
C SER A 29 -0.41 1.48 -11.07
N LEU A 30 -0.53 2.76 -11.44
CA LEU A 30 0.53 3.51 -12.10
C LEU A 30 1.78 3.62 -11.21
N GLY A 31 1.63 3.82 -9.90
CA GLY A 31 2.75 3.84 -8.95
C GLY A 31 3.56 2.54 -9.00
N LEU A 32 2.88 1.39 -8.94
CA LEU A 32 3.52 0.07 -9.07
C LEU A 32 4.15 -0.14 -10.46
N ALA A 33 3.45 0.28 -11.52
CA ALA A 33 3.95 0.19 -12.90
C ALA A 33 5.20 1.06 -13.12
N VAL A 34 5.29 2.23 -12.51
CA VAL A 34 6.47 3.11 -12.56
C VAL A 34 7.64 2.49 -11.81
N ILE A 35 7.42 1.96 -10.61
CA ILE A 35 8.46 1.32 -9.79
C ILE A 35 9.06 0.12 -10.52
N PHE A 36 8.23 -0.76 -11.10
CA PHE A 36 8.71 -1.98 -11.74
C PHE A 36 9.02 -1.84 -13.24
N GLY A 37 8.43 -0.86 -13.93
CA GLY A 37 8.51 -0.72 -15.39
C GLY A 37 9.55 0.28 -15.89
N LEU A 38 9.87 1.35 -15.14
CA LEU A 38 10.80 2.38 -15.62
C LEU A 38 12.24 2.16 -15.15
N LEU A 39 12.46 1.48 -14.02
CA LEU A 39 13.80 1.29 -13.47
C LEU A 39 14.53 0.05 -14.03
N ASN A 40 13.87 -0.79 -14.85
CA ASN A 40 14.40 -2.09 -15.37
C ASN A 40 15.02 -3.02 -14.29
N VAL A 41 14.86 -2.68 -13.01
CA VAL A 41 15.38 -3.39 -11.85
C VAL A 41 14.20 -3.57 -10.90
N ILE A 42 13.86 -4.82 -10.61
CA ILE A 42 12.79 -5.16 -9.68
C ILE A 42 13.25 -4.73 -8.28
N ASN A 43 12.57 -3.73 -7.71
CA ASN A 43 12.86 -3.27 -6.36
C ASN A 43 12.35 -4.29 -5.33
N PHE A 44 13.27 -5.07 -4.74
CA PHE A 44 13.00 -6.01 -3.64
C PHE A 44 13.26 -5.40 -2.26
N SER A 45 13.47 -4.09 -2.15
CA SER A 45 13.84 -3.43 -0.89
C SER A 45 12.82 -3.67 0.22
N HIS A 46 11.55 -3.79 -0.09
CA HIS A 46 10.52 -4.04 0.93
C HIS A 46 10.66 -5.42 1.59
N GLY A 47 10.85 -6.47 0.79
CA GLY A 47 11.11 -7.82 1.30
C GLY A 47 12.48 -7.94 1.99
N ALA A 48 13.49 -7.25 1.46
CA ALA A 48 14.82 -7.23 2.05
C ALA A 48 14.83 -6.54 3.43
N LEU A 49 14.19 -5.37 3.55
CA LEU A 49 14.08 -4.64 4.82
C LEU A 49 13.27 -5.43 5.86
N TYR A 50 12.18 -6.07 5.45
CA TYR A 50 11.41 -6.95 6.33
C TYR A 50 12.25 -8.11 6.86
N MET A 51 13.03 -8.78 6.00
CA MET A 51 13.91 -9.88 6.42
C MET A 51 15.03 -9.40 7.35
N VAL A 52 15.59 -8.20 7.11
CA VAL A 52 16.59 -7.61 8.01
C VAL A 52 15.99 -7.34 9.39
N GLY A 53 14.82 -6.71 9.49
CA GLY A 53 14.13 -6.49 10.76
C GLY A 53 13.80 -7.81 11.48
N ALA A 54 13.28 -8.80 10.76
CA ALA A 54 12.98 -10.11 11.32
C ALA A 54 14.22 -10.82 11.90
N PHE A 55 15.34 -10.80 11.18
CA PHE A 55 16.60 -11.38 11.68
C PHE A 55 17.20 -10.57 12.83
N LEU A 56 17.11 -9.24 12.80
CA LEU A 56 17.51 -8.39 13.92
C LEU A 56 16.73 -8.74 15.18
N ALA A 57 15.40 -8.86 15.08
CA ALA A 57 14.55 -9.26 16.19
C ALA A 57 14.92 -10.66 16.71
N PHE A 58 15.09 -11.63 15.82
CA PHE A 58 15.49 -13.00 16.17
C PHE A 58 16.84 -13.04 16.89
N ILE A 59 17.86 -12.37 16.37
CA ILE A 59 19.19 -12.33 16.98
C ILE A 59 19.12 -11.61 18.34
N GLY A 60 18.44 -10.47 18.42
CA GLY A 60 18.31 -9.72 19.68
C GLY A 60 17.65 -10.53 20.81
N VAL A 61 16.64 -11.34 20.47
CA VAL A 61 16.00 -12.24 21.45
C VAL A 61 16.92 -13.41 21.82
N THR A 62 17.59 -14.02 20.84
CA THR A 62 18.35 -15.28 21.04
C THR A 62 19.74 -15.09 21.63
N THR A 63 20.49 -14.06 21.23
CA THR A 63 21.88 -13.85 21.66
C THR A 63 22.01 -12.80 22.75
N LEU A 64 21.22 -11.74 22.71
CA LEU A 64 21.26 -10.65 23.69
C LEU A 64 20.25 -10.85 24.84
N GLY A 65 19.37 -11.86 24.74
CA GLY A 65 18.34 -12.14 25.75
C GLY A 65 17.30 -11.03 25.89
N LEU A 66 17.17 -10.16 24.87
CA LEU A 66 16.23 -9.03 24.90
C LEU A 66 14.80 -9.52 24.76
N ASN A 67 13.87 -8.81 25.38
CA ASN A 67 12.44 -9.12 25.28
C ASN A 67 11.96 -8.93 23.83
N TYR A 68 11.17 -9.88 23.33
CA TYR A 68 10.53 -9.82 22.02
C TYR A 68 9.82 -8.47 21.76
N TRP A 69 9.10 -7.94 22.75
CA TRP A 69 8.37 -6.67 22.61
C TRP A 69 9.29 -5.47 22.40
N VAL A 70 10.48 -5.48 23.02
CA VAL A 70 11.49 -4.43 22.82
C VAL A 70 12.08 -4.55 21.43
N MET A 71 12.39 -5.77 20.98
CA MET A 71 12.93 -6.00 19.65
C MET A 71 11.96 -5.67 18.53
N LEU A 72 10.66 -5.90 18.73
CA LEU A 72 9.61 -5.56 17.76
C LEU A 72 9.46 -4.04 17.54
N LEU A 73 9.82 -3.21 18.52
CA LEU A 73 9.84 -1.75 18.39
C LEU A 73 11.11 -1.22 17.72
N VAL A 74 12.22 -1.95 17.84
CA VAL A 74 13.56 -1.50 17.44
C VAL A 74 13.93 -1.99 16.03
N ALA A 75 13.45 -3.17 15.63
CA ALA A 75 13.78 -3.83 14.37
C ALA A 75 12.69 -3.64 13.30
#